data_AF-A0A6V8KGV6-F1
#
_entry.id   AF-A0A6V8KGV6-F1
#
_cell.length_a   1.000
_cell.length_b   1.000
_cell.length_c   1.000
_cell.angle_alpha   90.00
_cell.angle_beta   90.00
_cell.angle_gamma   90.00
#
_symmetry.space_group_name_H-M   'P 1'
#
loop_
_entity.id
_entity.type
_entity.pdbx_description
1 polymer ?
#
loop_
_entity_poly.entity_id
_entity_poly.type
_entity_poly.pdbx_seq_one_letter_code
_entity_poly.pdbx_strand_id
1 'polypeptide(L)'
;MTGILLSEWTKLRSLRSTAYTLLALAALAVGLGVLISSGAGDGYTELAPAERDAFDPTQVSTQSYLAAQLALGVLGVLVVSGEYATGMIRTSLTAVPRRERLLAAKAAVFAAVALVAGLVVGFGAFLLGQATLAGQDAPHTTLAEPHVLRAVAGAGLYLATIGLFGVAVGTLVRSTAGASPCWWRSRCWSPRSARDCRAAGANAWCGGGRRPPARA
;
A
#
# COMPACT_ATOMS: atom_id res chain seq x y z
N MET A 1 12.88 -10.84 -14.99
CA MET A 1 11.96 -10.26 -13.98
C MET A 1 12.63 -10.11 -12.63
N THR A 2 13.45 -11.07 -12.22
CA THR A 2 14.23 -11.09 -10.98
C THR A 2 15.04 -9.80 -10.73
N GLY A 3 15.71 -9.26 -11.75
CA GLY A 3 16.49 -8.01 -11.61
C GLY A 3 15.65 -6.77 -11.25
N ILE A 4 14.38 -6.71 -11.69
CA ILE A 4 13.47 -5.62 -11.34
C ILE A 4 13.03 -5.75 -9.88
N LEU A 5 12.68 -6.98 -9.45
CA LEU A 5 12.30 -7.26 -8.06
C LEU A 5 13.44 -6.96 -7.08
N LEU A 6 14.67 -7.36 -7.42
CA LEU A 6 15.85 -7.07 -6.60
C LEU A 6 16.11 -5.56 -6.51
N SER A 7 16.02 -4.83 -7.63
CA SER A 7 16.18 -3.37 -7.62
C SER A 7 15.13 -2.67 -6.74
N GLU A 8 13.87 -3.09 -6.85
CA GLU A 8 12.77 -2.53 -6.04
C GLU A 8 12.91 -2.90 -4.56
N TRP A 9 13.38 -4.11 -4.25
CA TRP A 9 13.70 -4.51 -2.88
C TRP A 9 14.81 -3.65 -2.27
N THR A 10 15.90 -3.42 -3.01
CA THR A 10 16.99 -2.57 -2.53
C THR A 10 16.53 -1.13 -2.31
N LYS A 11 15.65 -0.60 -3.17
CA LYS A 11 15.04 0.73 -2.98
C LYS A 11 14.23 0.79 -1.70
N LEU A 12 13.28 -0.13 -1.48
CA LEU A 12 12.47 -0.14 -0.27
C LEU A 12 13.33 -0.30 1.00
N ARG A 13 14.38 -1.13 0.94
CA ARG A 13 15.31 -1.32 2.06
C ARG A 13 16.17 -0.08 2.33
N SER A 14 16.52 0.69 1.29
CA SER A 14 17.33 1.90 1.42
C SER A 14 16.58 3.06 2.07
N LEU A 15 15.24 3.08 1.97
CA LEU A 15 14.41 4.01 2.72
C LEU A 15 14.30 3.55 4.18
N ARG A 16 15.29 3.92 4.99
CA ARG A 16 15.26 3.73 6.45
C ARG A 16 13.96 4.24 7.08
N SER A 17 13.40 5.33 6.55
CA SER A 17 12.12 5.87 6.98
C SER A 17 10.98 4.85 6.86
N THR A 18 10.93 4.03 5.80
CA THR A 18 9.92 2.97 5.66
C THR A 18 10.07 1.89 6.72
N ALA A 19 11.30 1.47 7.03
CA ALA A 19 11.56 0.52 8.10
C ALA A 19 11.17 1.08 9.47
N TYR A 20 11.51 2.33 9.78
CA TYR A 20 11.07 2.98 11.03
C TYR A 20 9.57 3.13 11.11
N THR A 21 8.89 3.46 9.99
CA THR A 21 7.44 3.59 9.96
C THR A 21 6.78 2.24 10.22
N LEU A 22 7.25 1.17 9.57
CA LEU A 22 6.77 -0.20 9.80
C LEU A 22 7.02 -0.67 11.24
N LEU A 23 8.20 -0.40 11.80
CA LEU A 23 8.52 -0.74 13.19
C LEU A 23 7.67 0.05 14.19
N ALA A 24 7.52 1.36 14.00
CA ALA A 24 6.69 2.20 14.86
C ALA A 24 5.22 1.77 14.81
N LEU A 25 4.73 1.44 13.63
CA LEU A 25 3.38 0.93 13.40
C LEU A 25 3.18 -0.42 14.08
N ALA A 26 4.14 -1.33 13.93
CA ALA A 26 4.09 -2.63 14.60
C ALA A 26 4.11 -2.48 16.13
N ALA A 27 5.01 -1.64 16.65
CA ALA A 27 5.10 -1.36 18.08
C ALA A 27 3.81 -0.73 18.62
N LEU A 28 3.23 0.23 17.91
CA LEU A 28 1.96 0.86 18.29
C LEU A 28 0.80 -0.14 18.26
N ALA A 29 0.66 -0.92 17.19
CA ALA A 29 -0.42 -1.90 17.07
C ALA A 29 -0.34 -2.98 18.15
N VAL A 30 0.87 -3.50 18.39
CA VAL A 30 1.12 -4.48 19.46
C VAL A 30 0.88 -3.87 20.84
N GLY A 31 1.38 -2.65 21.09
CA GLY A 31 1.17 -1.95 22.36
C GLY A 31 -0.31 -1.65 22.63
N LEU A 32 -1.07 -1.26 21.62
CA LEU A 32 -2.52 -1.13 21.69
C LEU A 32 -3.19 -2.47 21.98
N GLY A 33 -2.75 -3.56 21.35
CA GLY A 33 -3.26 -4.90 21.62
C GLY A 33 -3.07 -5.33 23.07
N VAL A 34 -1.88 -5.07 23.62
CA VAL A 34 -1.56 -5.30 25.04
C VAL A 34 -2.44 -4.45 25.95
N LEU A 35 -2.59 -3.15 25.66
CA LEU A 35 -3.40 -2.23 26.47
C LEU A 35 -4.89 -2.58 26.46
N ILE A 36 -5.43 -2.98 25.31
CA ILE A 36 -6.82 -3.43 25.17
C ILE A 36 -7.01 -4.74 25.95
N SER A 37 -6.06 -5.67 25.80
CA SER A 37 -6.10 -6.97 26.48
C SER A 37 -6.01 -6.82 28.00
N SER A 38 -5.14 -5.94 28.51
CA SER A 38 -5.01 -5.69 29.95
C SER A 38 -6.27 -5.10 30.56
N GLY A 39 -6.88 -4.12 29.88
CA GLY A 39 -8.14 -3.51 30.36
C GLY A 39 -9.32 -4.48 30.30
N ALA A 40 -9.34 -5.37 29.31
CA ALA A 40 -10.35 -6.42 29.21
C ALA A 40 -10.19 -7.49 30.29
N GLY A 41 -8.94 -7.84 30.65
CA GLY A 41 -8.65 -8.77 31.75
C GLY A 41 -9.05 -8.20 33.12
N ASP A 42 -8.71 -6.94 33.39
CA ASP A 42 -9.06 -6.27 34.66
C ASP A 42 -10.59 -6.16 34.84
N GLY A 43 -11.33 -5.87 33.77
CA GLY A 43 -12.79 -5.76 33.81
C GLY A 43 -13.52 -7.11 33.80
N TYR A 44 -12.83 -8.23 33.55
CA TYR A 44 -13.47 -9.51 33.30
C TYR A 44 -14.33 -10.00 34.48
N THR A 45 -13.84 -9.80 35.71
CA THR A 45 -14.54 -10.20 36.93
C THR A 45 -15.72 -9.31 37.29
N GLU A 46 -15.87 -8.16 36.64
CA GLU A 46 -16.97 -7.21 36.84
C GLU A 46 -18.08 -7.36 35.79
N LEU A 47 -17.81 -8.06 34.67
CA LEU A 47 -18.77 -8.30 33.59
C LEU A 47 -20.00 -9.07 34.07
N ALA A 48 -21.16 -8.74 33.51
CA ALA A 48 -22.39 -9.49 33.71
C ALA A 48 -22.27 -10.92 33.12
N PRO A 49 -23.00 -11.92 33.62
CA PRO A 49 -22.89 -13.31 33.15
C PRO A 49 -23.08 -13.45 31.63
N ALA A 50 -24.04 -12.73 31.05
CA ALA A 50 -24.29 -12.74 29.61
C ALA A 50 -23.15 -12.15 28.78
N GLU A 51 -22.36 -11.22 29.34
CA GLU A 51 -21.20 -10.62 28.67
C GLU A 51 -19.96 -11.52 28.79
N ARG A 52 -19.85 -12.30 29.86
CA ARG A 52 -18.79 -13.32 30.00
C ARG A 52 -18.95 -14.45 29.00
N ASP A 53 -20.19 -14.86 28.73
CA ASP A 53 -20.49 -15.88 27.72
C ASP A 53 -20.17 -15.41 26.29
N ALA A 54 -20.19 -14.10 26.05
CA ALA A 54 -19.82 -13.47 24.78
C ALA A 54 -18.32 -13.10 24.69
N PHE A 55 -17.54 -13.33 25.75
CA PHE A 55 -16.13 -12.95 25.80
C PHE A 55 -15.28 -13.88 24.93
N ASP A 56 -14.88 -13.39 23.76
CA ASP A 56 -13.94 -14.08 22.89
C ASP A 56 -12.52 -13.49 23.07
N PRO A 57 -11.59 -14.20 23.73
CA PRO A 57 -10.24 -13.71 23.97
C PRO A 57 -9.46 -13.48 22.67
N THR A 58 -9.78 -14.23 21.61
CA THR A 58 -9.22 -14.04 20.28
C THR A 58 -9.67 -12.70 19.70
N GLN A 59 -10.96 -12.35 19.84
CA GLN A 59 -11.49 -11.08 19.36
C GLN A 59 -10.87 -9.88 20.08
N VAL A 60 -10.72 -9.96 21.40
CA VAL A 60 -10.14 -8.90 22.23
C VAL A 60 -8.70 -8.59 21.82
N SER A 61 -7.85 -9.62 21.67
CA SER A 61 -6.45 -9.41 21.25
C SER A 61 -6.31 -8.95 19.80
N THR A 62 -7.29 -9.25 18.95
CA THR A 62 -7.30 -8.88 17.51
C THR A 62 -7.91 -7.50 17.23
N GLN A 63 -8.54 -6.87 18.22
CA GLN A 63 -9.18 -5.56 18.06
C GLN A 63 -8.20 -4.42 17.71
N SER A 64 -6.92 -4.59 18.04
CA SER A 64 -5.85 -3.64 17.70
C SER A 64 -5.57 -3.50 16.20
N TYR A 65 -6.08 -4.40 15.36
CA TYR A 65 -5.91 -4.35 13.90
C TYR A 65 -6.50 -3.11 13.24
N LEU A 66 -7.49 -2.46 13.87
CA LEU A 66 -8.07 -1.21 13.36
C LEU A 66 -7.05 -0.06 13.29
N ALA A 67 -6.06 -0.03 14.19
CA ALA A 67 -4.99 0.95 14.12
C ALA A 67 -3.96 0.57 13.02
N ALA A 68 -3.63 -0.72 12.93
CA ALA A 68 -2.69 -1.24 11.94
C ALA A 68 -3.20 -1.04 10.49
N GLN A 69 -4.51 -1.20 10.25
CA GLN A 69 -5.10 -1.08 8.90
C GLN A 69 -4.91 0.32 8.33
N LEU A 70 -5.13 1.37 9.14
CA LEU A 70 -5.04 2.77 8.70
C LEU A 70 -3.59 3.10 8.33
N ALA A 71 -2.68 2.68 9.19
CA ALA A 71 -1.27 2.99 9.02
C ALA A 71 -0.67 2.22 7.83
N LEU A 72 -1.05 0.97 7.58
CA LEU A 72 -0.65 0.24 6.37
C LEU A 72 -1.28 0.81 5.10
N GLY A 73 -2.53 1.26 5.16
CA GLY A 73 -3.19 1.97 4.06
C GLY A 73 -2.44 3.25 3.67
N VAL A 74 -2.09 4.09 4.64
CA VAL A 74 -1.32 5.32 4.42
C VAL A 74 0.08 5.01 3.90
N LEU A 75 0.78 4.01 4.47
CA LEU A 75 2.08 3.57 3.99
C LEU A 75 2.02 3.14 2.51
N GLY A 76 0.96 2.43 2.11
CA GLY A 76 0.74 2.03 0.72
C GLY A 76 0.62 3.22 -0.23
N VAL A 77 -0.11 4.27 0.16
CA VAL A 77 -0.22 5.50 -0.64
C VAL A 77 1.12 6.25 -0.69
N LEU A 78 1.84 6.35 0.43
CA LEU A 78 3.12 7.05 0.53
C LEU A 78 4.22 6.40 -0.32
N VAL A 79 4.27 5.07 -0.38
CA VAL A 79 5.24 4.35 -1.21
C VAL A 79 5.08 4.69 -2.69
N VAL A 80 3.84 4.90 -3.15
CA VAL A 80 3.59 5.34 -4.53
C VAL A 80 3.94 6.81 -4.69
N SER A 81 3.41 7.69 -3.83
CA SER A 81 3.55 9.14 -3.99
C SER A 81 5.00 9.64 -3.81
N GLY A 82 5.80 9.00 -2.95
CA GLY A 82 7.20 9.37 -2.70
C GLY A 82 8.11 9.23 -3.92
N GLU A 83 7.86 8.27 -4.81
CA GLU A 83 8.62 8.14 -6.06
C GLU A 83 8.30 9.23 -7.07
N TYR A 84 7.05 9.72 -7.08
CA TYR A 84 6.66 10.86 -7.91
C TYR A 84 7.26 12.15 -7.37
N ALA A 85 7.28 12.33 -6.05
CA ALA A 85 7.86 13.53 -5.41
C ALA A 85 9.37 13.66 -5.69
N THR A 86 10.09 12.54 -5.71
CA THR A 86 11.54 12.50 -5.97
C THR A 86 11.91 12.47 -7.46
N GLY A 87 10.93 12.32 -8.37
CA GLY A 87 11.18 12.25 -9.82
C GLY A 87 11.84 10.96 -10.33
N MET A 88 12.02 9.95 -9.46
CA MET A 88 12.66 8.64 -9.80
C MET A 88 11.91 7.82 -10.86
N ILE A 89 10.68 8.20 -11.18
CA ILE A 89 9.87 7.49 -12.17
C ILE A 89 10.45 7.69 -13.57
N ARG A 90 11.04 8.86 -13.87
CA ARG A 90 11.67 9.11 -15.17
C ARG A 90 12.87 8.18 -15.40
N THR A 91 13.72 8.02 -14.39
CA THR A 91 14.91 7.14 -14.48
C THR A 91 14.52 5.65 -14.51
N SER A 92 13.47 5.26 -13.80
CA SER A 92 12.97 3.88 -13.81
C SER A 92 12.33 3.50 -15.15
N LEU A 93 11.61 4.44 -15.78
CA LEU A 93 10.98 4.23 -17.10
C LEU A 93 11.99 4.28 -18.25
N THR A 94 13.11 5.00 -18.13
CA THR A 94 14.19 4.94 -19.12
C THR A 94 14.94 3.61 -19.07
N ALA A 95 15.06 2.99 -17.90
CA ALA A 95 15.68 1.68 -17.72
C ALA A 95 14.74 0.51 -18.13
N VAL A 96 13.43 0.63 -17.85
CA VAL A 96 12.43 -0.39 -18.17
C VAL A 96 11.23 0.27 -18.89
N PRO A 97 11.17 0.24 -20.24
CA PRO A 97 10.10 0.91 -20.99
C PRO A 97 8.72 0.25 -20.84
N ARG A 98 8.64 -0.94 -20.21
CA ARG A 98 7.37 -1.65 -19.96
C ARG A 98 6.78 -1.26 -18.60
N ARG A 99 6.00 -0.17 -18.59
CA ARG A 99 5.33 0.42 -17.40
C ARG A 99 4.56 -0.59 -16.53
N GLU A 100 3.91 -1.56 -17.15
CA GLU A 100 3.08 -2.56 -16.46
C GLU A 100 3.91 -3.53 -15.62
N ARG A 101 5.08 -3.93 -16.14
CA ARG A 101 5.99 -4.83 -15.42
C ARG A 101 6.65 -4.14 -14.23
N LEU A 102 6.92 -2.84 -14.34
CA LEU A 102 7.45 -2.03 -13.25
C LEU A 102 6.42 -1.89 -12.11
N LEU A 103 5.17 -1.59 -12.46
CA LEU A 103 4.08 -1.46 -11.49
C LEU A 103 3.79 -2.78 -10.78
N ALA A 104 3.71 -3.89 -11.54
CA ALA A 104 3.48 -5.22 -10.99
C ALA A 104 4.63 -5.66 -10.06
N ALA A 105 5.88 -5.39 -10.44
CA ALA A 105 7.02 -5.68 -9.58
C ALA A 105 6.97 -4.86 -8.27
N LYS A 106 6.69 -3.57 -8.34
CA LYS A 106 6.55 -2.72 -7.15
C LYS A 106 5.42 -3.20 -6.24
N ALA A 107 4.24 -3.47 -6.81
CA ALA A 107 3.09 -3.98 -6.06
C ALA A 107 3.42 -5.32 -5.39
N ALA A 108 4.10 -6.23 -6.09
CA ALA A 108 4.51 -7.53 -5.53
C ALA A 108 5.49 -7.38 -4.37
N VAL A 109 6.51 -6.52 -4.51
CA VAL A 109 7.48 -6.29 -3.43
C VAL A 109 6.80 -5.64 -2.22
N PHE A 110 5.94 -4.64 -2.43
CA PHE A 110 5.17 -4.03 -1.35
C PHE A 110 4.23 -5.04 -0.68
N ALA A 111 3.51 -5.85 -1.46
CA ALA A 111 2.62 -6.88 -0.93
C ALA A 111 3.38 -7.88 -0.06
N ALA A 112 4.58 -8.31 -0.46
CA ALA A 112 5.42 -9.20 0.35
C ALA A 112 5.81 -8.54 1.69
N VAL A 113 6.23 -7.27 1.66
CA VAL A 113 6.58 -6.52 2.88
C VAL A 113 5.36 -6.34 3.78
N ALA A 114 4.22 -5.94 3.21
CA ALA A 114 2.97 -5.73 3.94
C ALA A 114 2.44 -7.03 4.55
N LEU A 115 2.59 -8.16 3.86
CA LEU A 115 2.23 -9.47 4.38
C LEU A 115 3.10 -9.87 5.56
N VAL A 116 4.43 -9.73 5.45
CA VAL A 116 5.34 -10.02 6.56
C VAL A 116 5.05 -9.11 7.75
N ALA A 117 4.87 -7.80 7.53
CA ALA A 117 4.53 -6.85 8.58
C ALA A 117 3.17 -7.18 9.23
N GLY A 118 2.15 -7.48 8.43
CA GLY A 118 0.82 -7.86 8.91
C GLY A 118 0.83 -9.14 9.74
N LEU A 119 1.62 -10.14 9.34
CA LEU A 119 1.81 -11.36 10.12
C LEU A 119 2.54 -11.08 11.44
N VAL A 120 3.63 -10.30 11.41
CA VAL A 120 4.36 -9.93 12.65
C VAL A 120 3.45 -9.20 13.63
N VAL A 121 2.63 -8.26 13.15
CA VAL A 121 1.64 -7.55 13.98
C VAL A 121 0.54 -8.52 14.45
N GLY A 122 0.03 -9.37 13.56
CA GLY A 122 -0.99 -10.36 13.84
C GLY A 122 -0.60 -11.30 14.97
N PHE A 123 0.53 -11.98 14.79
CA PHE A 123 1.09 -12.90 15.78
C PHE A 123 1.58 -12.18 17.03
N GLY A 124 2.22 -11.01 16.90
CA GLY A 124 2.71 -10.25 18.04
C GLY A 124 1.59 -9.77 18.96
N ALA A 125 0.52 -9.20 18.39
CA ALA A 125 -0.65 -8.75 19.14
C ALA A 125 -1.39 -9.93 19.79
N PHE A 126 -1.53 -11.06 19.09
CA PHE A 126 -2.15 -12.26 19.64
C PHE A 126 -1.33 -12.84 20.80
N LEU A 127 -0.04 -13.12 20.59
CA LEU A 127 0.80 -13.76 21.61
C LEU A 127 0.94 -12.90 22.86
N LEU A 128 1.15 -11.60 22.70
CA LEU A 128 1.29 -10.69 23.83
C LEU A 128 -0.05 -10.43 24.50
N GLY A 129 -1.15 -10.31 23.75
CA GLY A 129 -2.49 -10.17 24.30
C GLY A 129 -2.93 -11.39 25.12
N GLN A 130 -2.66 -12.60 24.62
CA GLN A 130 -2.94 -13.83 25.37
C GLN A 130 -2.03 -13.99 26.59
N ALA A 131 -0.75 -13.60 26.49
CA ALA A 131 0.15 -13.60 27.63
C ALA A 131 -0.30 -12.64 28.74
N THR A 132 -0.87 -11.48 28.39
CA THR A 132 -1.45 -10.56 29.38
C THR A 132 -2.69 -11.13 30.05
N LEU A 133 -3.61 -11.73 29.28
CA LEU A 133 -4.82 -12.36 29.84
C LEU A 133 -4.46 -13.53 30.77
N ALA A 134 -3.49 -14.36 30.37
CA ALA A 134 -3.01 -15.47 31.19
C ALA A 134 -2.36 -15.01 32.51
N GLY A 135 -1.69 -13.85 32.51
CA GLY A 135 -1.14 -13.24 33.72
C GLY A 135 -2.18 -12.63 34.67
N GLN A 136 -3.42 -12.43 34.19
CA GLN A 136 -4.55 -11.87 34.95
C GLN A 136 -5.61 -12.93 35.31
N ASP A 137 -5.30 -14.23 35.17
CA ASP A 137 -6.22 -15.36 35.38
C ASP A 137 -7.53 -15.27 34.54
N ALA A 138 -7.51 -14.50 33.45
CA ALA A 138 -8.63 -14.38 32.52
C ALA A 138 -8.66 -15.55 31.51
N PRO A 139 -9.82 -15.84 30.89
CA PRO A 139 -9.91 -16.87 29.85
C PRO A 139 -8.96 -16.56 28.70
N HIS A 140 -8.06 -17.49 28.39
CA HIS A 140 -7.06 -17.35 27.34
C HIS A 140 -7.15 -18.55 26.39
N THR A 141 -6.75 -18.34 25.13
CA THR A 141 -6.71 -19.36 24.08
C THR A 141 -5.28 -19.53 23.56
N THR A 142 -5.01 -20.68 22.95
CA THR A 142 -3.70 -21.02 22.39
C THR A 142 -3.75 -21.18 20.87
N LEU A 143 -2.61 -21.06 20.20
CA LEU A 143 -2.50 -21.28 18.75
C LEU A 143 -2.86 -22.72 18.32
N ALA A 144 -2.92 -23.66 19.26
CA ALA A 144 -3.27 -25.05 19.00
C ALA A 144 -4.79 -25.27 18.84
N GLU A 145 -5.61 -24.28 19.21
CA GLU A 145 -7.05 -24.39 19.07
C GLU A 145 -7.51 -24.31 17.60
N PRO A 146 -8.57 -25.06 17.24
CA PRO A 146 -9.20 -24.95 15.94
C PRO A 146 -9.58 -23.50 15.63
N HIS A 147 -9.43 -23.08 14.38
CA HIS A 147 -9.79 -21.73 13.87
C HIS A 147 -8.90 -20.56 14.31
N VAL A 148 -8.20 -20.61 15.45
CA VAL A 148 -7.35 -19.50 15.93
C VAL A 148 -6.22 -19.19 14.95
N LEU A 149 -5.48 -20.20 14.50
CA LEU A 149 -4.38 -20.01 13.54
C LEU A 149 -4.88 -19.43 12.21
N ARG A 150 -6.07 -19.82 11.77
CA ARG A 150 -6.72 -19.29 10.57
C ARG A 150 -7.14 -17.84 10.76
N ALA A 151 -7.63 -17.46 11.94
CA ALA A 151 -8.00 -16.09 12.27
C ALA A 151 -6.77 -15.17 12.29
N VAL A 152 -5.67 -15.57 12.94
CA VAL A 152 -4.44 -14.77 13.02
C VAL A 152 -3.76 -14.65 11.65
N ALA A 153 -3.66 -15.74 10.90
CA ALA A 153 -3.13 -15.70 9.52
C ALA A 153 -4.03 -14.86 8.59
N GLY A 154 -5.35 -14.98 8.74
CA GLY A 154 -6.34 -14.18 8.03
C GLY A 154 -6.22 -12.68 8.33
N ALA A 155 -5.95 -12.31 9.57
CA ALA A 155 -5.71 -10.92 9.95
C ALA A 155 -4.45 -10.34 9.30
N GLY A 156 -3.34 -11.10 9.27
CA GLY A 156 -2.14 -10.68 8.55
C GLY A 156 -2.37 -10.50 7.05
N LEU A 157 -3.12 -11.42 6.44
CA LEU A 157 -3.50 -11.32 5.03
C LEU A 157 -4.43 -10.12 4.76
N TYR A 158 -5.41 -9.89 5.63
CA TYR A 158 -6.31 -8.73 5.57
C TYR A 158 -5.53 -7.42 5.57
N LEU A 159 -4.59 -7.25 6.52
CA LEU A 159 -3.74 -6.07 6.60
C LEU A 159 -2.88 -5.89 5.32
N ALA A 160 -2.38 -6.98 4.74
CA ALA A 160 -1.65 -6.93 3.47
C ALA A 160 -2.54 -6.45 2.31
N THR A 161 -3.78 -6.93 2.24
CA THR A 161 -4.73 -6.50 1.19
C THR A 161 -5.13 -5.03 1.34
N ILE A 162 -5.29 -4.53 2.57
CA ILE A 162 -5.54 -3.10 2.85
C ILE A 162 -4.36 -2.24 2.37
N GLY A 163 -3.13 -2.66 2.66
CA GLY A 163 -1.95 -1.94 2.17
C GLY A 163 -1.89 -1.92 0.64
N LEU A 164 -2.18 -3.05 -0.01
CA LEU A 164 -2.23 -3.16 -1.46
C LEU A 164 -3.33 -2.29 -2.07
N PHE A 165 -4.47 -2.18 -1.39
CA PHE A 165 -5.54 -1.25 -1.75
C PHE A 165 -5.05 0.20 -1.69
N GLY A 166 -4.29 0.58 -0.66
CA GLY A 166 -3.64 1.89 -0.58
C GLY A 166 -2.70 2.16 -1.75
N VAL A 167 -1.90 1.17 -2.16
CA VAL A 167 -1.07 1.26 -3.38
C VAL A 167 -1.95 1.47 -4.62
N ALA A 168 -3.02 0.68 -4.79
CA ALA A 168 -3.93 0.80 -5.93
C ALA A 168 -4.55 2.20 -6.00
N VAL A 169 -5.07 2.72 -4.88
CA VAL A 169 -5.63 4.08 -4.78
C VAL A 169 -4.57 5.12 -5.10
N GLY A 170 -3.37 5.02 -4.54
CA GLY A 170 -2.25 5.92 -4.83
C GLY A 170 -1.88 5.96 -6.32
N THR A 171 -1.94 4.81 -7.00
CA THR A 171 -1.70 4.73 -8.45
C THR A 171 -2.85 5.33 -9.26
N LEU A 172 -4.11 5.08 -8.89
CA LEU A 172 -5.30 5.58 -9.58
C LEU A 172 -5.41 7.11 -9.50
N VAL A 173 -5.26 7.67 -8.29
CA VAL A 173 -5.31 9.13 -8.04
C VAL A 173 -4.21 9.86 -8.83
N ARG A 174 -3.08 9.20 -9.09
CA ARG A 174 -2.02 9.78 -9.94
C ARG A 174 -2.28 9.60 -11.43
N SER A 175 -2.96 8.51 -11.83
CA SER A 175 -3.31 8.28 -13.24
C SER A 175 -4.30 9.32 -13.77
N THR A 176 -5.23 9.79 -12.94
CA THR A 176 -6.14 10.89 -13.29
C THR A 176 -5.40 12.23 -13.44
N ALA A 177 -4.33 12.46 -12.66
CA ALA A 177 -3.44 13.61 -12.85
C ALA A 177 -2.53 13.49 -14.09
N GLY A 178 -2.37 12.30 -14.69
CA GLY A 178 -1.66 12.07 -15.96
C GLY A 178 -2.57 11.96 -17.19
N ALA A 179 -3.89 11.84 -17.00
CA ALA A 179 -4.86 11.62 -18.07
C ALA A 179 -5.22 12.91 -18.84
N SER A 180 -4.90 14.08 -18.31
CA SER A 180 -5.13 15.39 -18.92
C SER A 180 -3.76 16.05 -19.12
N PRO A 181 -3.17 16.21 -20.34
CA PRO A 181 -3.79 16.30 -21.67
C PRO A 181 -2.94 15.74 -22.88
N CYS A 182 -2.18 14.63 -22.75
CA CYS A 182 -1.25 14.22 -23.84
C CYS A 182 -1.34 12.75 -24.31
N TRP A 183 -2.48 12.09 -24.12
CA TRP A 183 -2.71 10.76 -24.70
C TRP A 183 -2.82 10.79 -26.25
N TRP A 184 -2.91 11.97 -26.87
CA TRP A 184 -2.94 12.14 -28.33
C TRP A 184 -1.58 12.52 -28.95
N ARG A 185 -0.45 11.98 -28.48
CA ARG A 185 0.86 12.17 -29.17
C ARG A 185 1.60 10.85 -29.45
N SER A 186 0.88 9.74 -29.52
CA SER A 186 1.44 8.46 -29.99
C SER A 186 1.68 8.41 -31.51
N ARG A 187 1.33 9.46 -32.27
CA ARG A 187 1.56 9.55 -33.73
C ARG A 187 2.63 10.57 -34.17
N CYS A 188 3.54 11.01 -33.30
CA CYS A 188 4.64 11.91 -33.71
C CYS A 188 6.03 11.43 -33.29
N TRP A 189 6.23 10.12 -33.10
CA TRP A 189 7.54 9.53 -32.82
C TRP A 189 8.02 8.63 -33.97
N SER A 190 7.83 9.09 -35.21
CA SER A 190 8.58 8.57 -36.35
C SER A 190 9.70 9.58 -36.69
N PRO A 191 10.97 9.18 -36.78
CA PRO A 191 12.06 10.08 -37.18
C PRO A 191 11.93 10.62 -38.61
N ARG A 192 11.02 10.06 -39.44
CA ARG A 192 10.80 10.50 -40.82
C ARG A 192 10.01 11.82 -40.91
N SER A 193 9.03 12.02 -40.04
CA SER A 193 8.17 13.22 -40.03
C SER A 193 8.86 14.51 -39.56
N ALA A 194 10.05 14.43 -38.95
CA ALA A 194 10.82 15.61 -38.56
C ALA A 194 11.53 16.30 -39.75
N ARG A 195 11.66 15.60 -40.89
CA ARG A 195 12.15 16.20 -42.14
C ARG A 195 11.03 16.95 -42.88
N ASP A 196 9.81 16.40 -42.87
CA ASP A 196 8.67 17.03 -43.56
C ASP A 196 8.25 18.36 -42.93
N CYS A 197 8.32 18.50 -41.59
CA CYS A 197 8.07 19.78 -40.91
C CYS A 197 9.19 20.83 -41.11
N ARG A 198 10.38 20.41 -41.57
CA ARG A 198 11.47 21.35 -41.88
C ARG A 198 11.40 21.83 -43.34
N ALA A 199 10.77 21.06 -44.22
CA ALA A 199 10.47 21.44 -45.60
C ALA A 199 9.21 22.33 -45.70
N ALA A 200 8.23 22.14 -44.81
CA ALA A 200 7.07 23.02 -44.68
C ALA A 200 7.40 24.22 -43.79
N GLY A 201 7.79 25.33 -44.41
CA GLY A 201 8.13 26.60 -43.74
C GLY A 201 7.12 27.05 -42.67
N ALA A 202 7.64 27.73 -41.66
CA ALA A 202 7.07 28.02 -40.34
C ALA A 202 5.79 28.88 -40.26
N ASN A 203 4.93 28.95 -41.28
CA ASN A 203 3.87 29.96 -41.35
C ASN A 203 2.45 29.40 -41.54
N ALA A 204 2.19 28.13 -41.23
CA ALA A 204 0.88 27.51 -41.53
C ALA A 204 0.11 27.02 -40.30
N TRP A 205 0.07 27.79 -39.20
CA TRP A 205 -0.93 27.60 -38.14
C TRP A 205 -1.35 28.95 -37.54
N CYS A 206 -2.21 29.68 -38.25
CA CYS A 206 -3.14 30.65 -37.66
C CYS A 206 -4.30 30.91 -38.62
N GLY A 207 -5.53 30.70 -38.16
CA GLY A 207 -6.73 31.26 -38.78
C GLY A 207 -7.52 30.32 -39.69
N GLY A 208 -8.56 29.69 -39.12
CA GLY A 208 -9.75 29.40 -39.91
C GLY A 208 -10.44 30.71 -40.30
N GLY A 209 -10.78 30.87 -41.58
CA GLY A 209 -11.65 31.96 -42.04
C GLY A 209 -11.29 32.55 -43.40
N ARG A 210 -12.02 32.09 -44.43
CA ARG A 210 -12.29 32.74 -45.74
C ARG A 210 -11.12 32.97 -46.70
N ARG A 211 -11.10 32.20 -47.79
CA ARG A 211 -10.38 32.53 -49.03
C ARG A 211 -11.12 33.66 -49.77
N PRO A 212 -10.46 34.75 -50.22
CA PRO A 212 -11.05 35.63 -51.23
C PRO A 212 -10.91 35.00 -52.64
N PRO A 213 -11.81 35.31 -53.58
CA PRO A 213 -11.72 34.80 -54.95
C PRO A 213 -10.57 35.48 -55.69
N ALA A 214 -9.85 34.68 -56.49
CA ALA A 214 -8.81 35.12 -57.40
C ALA A 214 -9.37 36.17 -58.37
N ARG A 215 -8.67 37.30 -58.53
CA ARG A 215 -8.86 38.21 -59.66
C ARG A 215 -7.87 37.83 -60.76
N ALA A 216 -8.39 37.79 -61.98
CA ALA A 216 -7.63 37.87 -63.23
C ALA A 216 -7.15 39.31 -63.45
#